data_AF-A0A1Q7JLX6-F1
#
_entry.id   AF-A0A1Q7JLX6-F1
#
_cell.length_a   1.000
_cell.length_b   1.000
_cell.length_c   1.000
_cell.angle_alpha   90.00
_cell.angle_beta   90.00
_cell.angle_gamma   90.00
#
_symmetry.space_group_name_H-M   'P 1'
#
loop_
_entity.id
_entity.type
_entity.pdbx_description
1 polymer ?
#
loop_
_entity_poly.entity_id
_entity_poly.type
_entity_poly.pdbx_seq_one_letter_code
_entity_poly.pdbx_strand_id
1 'polypeptide(L)'
;MPMTVRLSARTERAVNALARRRRQTRSDVVRDALEHYTATNGGDAGRGRPYDAWLDVIGVVSAGARDRGRTTGEQFTAIVREKARARRAR
;
A
#
# COMPACT_ATOMS: atom_id res chain seq x y z
N MET A 1 14.91 -5.25 -20.52
CA MET A 1 14.33 -6.57 -20.84
C MET A 1 13.07 -6.37 -21.68
N PRO A 2 12.84 -7.16 -22.75
CA PRO A 2 11.62 -7.06 -23.55
C PRO A 2 10.44 -7.70 -22.80
N MET A 3 9.26 -7.06 -22.84
CA MET A 3 8.00 -7.62 -22.35
C MET A 3 7.01 -7.73 -23.51
N THR A 4 6.17 -8.77 -23.49
CA THR A 4 5.06 -8.92 -24.46
C THR A 4 3.74 -8.81 -23.72
N VAL A 5 2.87 -7.92 -24.17
CA VAL A 5 1.58 -7.63 -23.51
C VAL A 5 0.45 -7.80 -24.53
N ARG A 6 -0.62 -8.51 -24.15
CA ARG A 6 -1.84 -8.60 -24.96
C ARG A 6 -2.71 -7.38 -24.69
N LEU A 7 -3.02 -6.62 -25.74
CA LEU A 7 -3.86 -5.43 -25.67
C LEU A 7 -5.18 -5.65 -26.38
N SER A 8 -6.23 -4.98 -25.92
CA SER A 8 -7.48 -4.91 -26.67
C SER A 8 -7.26 -4.11 -27.97
N ALA A 9 -8.03 -4.40 -29.02
CA ALA A 9 -7.97 -3.67 -30.29
C ALA A 9 -8.27 -2.16 -30.14
N ARG A 10 -8.98 -1.76 -29.07
CA ARG A 10 -9.22 -0.37 -28.73
C ARG A 10 -7.96 0.28 -28.16
N THR A 11 -7.28 -0.39 -27.23
CA THR A 11 -6.07 0.10 -26.59
C THR A 11 -4.92 0.22 -27.59
N GLU A 12 -4.77 -0.76 -28.48
CA GLU A 12 -3.76 -0.71 -29.53
C GLU A 12 -3.95 0.48 -30.48
N ARG A 13 -5.20 0.73 -30.92
CA ARG A 13 -5.54 1.91 -31.72
C ARG A 13 -5.20 3.22 -31.00
N ALA A 14 -5.50 3.30 -29.70
CA ALA A 14 -5.18 4.48 -28.89
C ALA A 14 -3.67 4.70 -28.77
N VAL A 15 -2.88 3.64 -28.53
CA VAL A 15 -1.40 3.71 -28.47
C VAL A 15 -0.83 4.15 -29.82
N ASN A 16 -1.30 3.59 -30.93
CA ASN A 16 -0.84 3.97 -32.27
C ASN A 16 -1.17 5.43 -32.61
N ALA A 17 -2.37 5.89 -32.28
CA ALA A 17 -2.76 7.30 -32.49
C ALA A 17 -1.90 8.25 -31.65
N LEU A 18 -1.61 7.87 -30.40
CA LEU A 18 -0.78 8.66 -29.49
C LEU A 18 0.68 8.72 -29.94
N ALA A 19 1.24 7.58 -30.35
CA ALA A 19 2.58 7.47 -30.91
C ALA A 19 2.75 8.37 -32.15
N ARG A 20 1.78 8.34 -33.07
CA ARG A 20 1.78 9.20 -34.26
C ARG A 20 1.70 10.68 -33.90
N ARG A 21 0.84 11.05 -32.95
CA ARG A 21 0.67 12.46 -32.51
C ARG A 21 1.94 13.01 -31.86
N ARG A 22 2.67 12.17 -31.10
CA ARG A 22 3.89 12.56 -30.38
C ARG A 22 5.19 12.29 -31.15
N ARG A 23 5.11 11.73 -32.36
CA ARG A 23 6.28 11.26 -33.15
C ARG A 23 7.19 10.31 -32.36
N GLN A 24 6.59 9.46 -31.53
CA GLN A 24 7.27 8.47 -30.68
C GLN A 24 7.01 7.05 -31.17
N THR A 25 7.82 6.07 -30.75
CA THR A 25 7.50 4.66 -30.99
C THR A 25 6.41 4.16 -30.04
N ARG A 26 5.78 3.03 -30.39
CA ARG A 26 4.79 2.40 -29.49
C ARG A 26 5.41 2.05 -28.14
N SER A 27 6.65 1.56 -28.15
CA SER A 27 7.40 1.19 -26.95
C SER A 27 7.69 2.39 -26.06
N ASP A 28 8.01 3.54 -26.65
CA ASP A 28 8.25 4.77 -25.88
C ASP A 28 6.97 5.26 -25.23
N VAL A 29 5.84 5.25 -25.96
CA VAL A 29 4.54 5.60 -25.39
C VAL A 29 4.15 4.68 -24.23
N VAL A 30 4.42 3.38 -24.35
CA VAL A 30 4.15 2.42 -23.26
C VAL A 30 5.08 2.65 -22.08
N ARG A 31 6.36 2.97 -22.32
CA ARG A 31 7.32 3.30 -21.26
C ARG A 31 6.89 4.56 -20.50
N ASP A 32 6.58 5.64 -21.22
CA ASP A 32 6.11 6.90 -20.64
C ASP A 32 4.83 6.69 -19.81
N ALA A 33 3.90 5.85 -20.30
CA ALA A 33 2.68 5.54 -19.58
C ALA A 33 2.94 4.76 -18.28
N LEU A 34 3.89 3.81 -18.30
CA LEU A 34 4.29 3.07 -17.11
C LEU A 34 5.02 3.96 -16.11
N GLU A 35 5.92 4.84 -16.57
CA GLU A 35 6.60 5.82 -15.72
C GLU A 35 5.60 6.78 -15.07
N HIS A 36 4.61 7.26 -15.83
CA HIS A 36 3.53 8.05 -15.26
C HIS A 36 2.71 7.27 -14.25
N TYR A 37 2.36 6.02 -14.55
CA TYR A 37 1.59 5.16 -13.66
C TYR A 37 2.37 4.84 -12.37
N THR A 38 3.67 4.58 -12.43
CA THR A 38 4.50 4.37 -11.24
C THR A 38 4.74 5.67 -10.47
N ALA A 39 4.83 6.83 -11.13
CA ALA A 39 4.91 8.11 -10.43
C ALA A 39 3.60 8.45 -9.70
N THR A 40 2.44 8.14 -10.30
CA THR A 40 1.12 8.41 -9.69
C THR A 40 0.69 7.36 -8.67
N ASN A 41 1.03 6.08 -8.88
CA ASN A 41 0.60 4.97 -8.00
C ASN A 41 1.73 4.41 -7.13
N GLY A 42 3.00 4.65 -7.47
CA GLY A 42 4.18 4.18 -6.74
C GLY A 42 4.64 5.11 -5.61
N GLY A 43 3.92 6.21 -5.36
CA GLY A 43 4.09 7.04 -4.16
C GLY A 43 3.88 6.29 -2.83
N ASP A 44 3.24 5.11 -2.86
CA ASP A 44 2.94 4.31 -1.66
C ASP A 44 3.78 3.02 -1.51
N ALA A 45 4.64 2.67 -2.48
CA ALA A 45 5.45 1.45 -2.41
C ALA A 45 6.90 1.68 -1.94
N GLY A 46 7.39 2.92 -2.00
CA GLY A 46 8.77 3.27 -1.65
C GLY A 46 8.90 4.30 -0.51
N ARG A 47 7.80 4.92 -0.09
CA ARG A 47 7.78 5.72 1.13
C ARG A 47 7.17 4.83 2.19
N GLY A 48 8.03 4.19 2.98
CA GLY A 48 7.60 3.33 4.09
C GLY A 48 6.41 3.98 4.78
N ARG A 49 5.34 3.20 4.92
CA ARG A 49 4.11 3.66 5.59
C ARG A 49 4.53 4.36 6.89
N PRO A 50 3.75 5.32 7.40
CA PRO A 50 4.09 5.97 8.66
C PRO A 50 4.35 4.97 9.80
N TYR A 51 3.78 3.77 9.73
CA TYR A 51 4.05 2.66 10.66
C TYR A 51 5.38 1.92 10.41
N ASP A 52 5.90 1.91 9.18
CA ASP A 52 7.17 1.26 8.83
C ASP A 52 8.36 1.99 9.48
N ALA A 53 8.28 3.32 9.65
CA ALA A 53 9.28 4.11 10.37
C ALA A 53 9.32 3.80 11.89
N TRP A 54 8.30 3.13 12.42
CA TRP A 54 8.20 2.75 13.83
C TRP A 54 8.43 1.26 14.05
N LEU A 55 8.74 0.46 13.02
CA LEU A 55 8.98 -0.98 13.16
C LEU A 55 10.15 -1.31 14.10
N ASP A 56 11.20 -0.48 14.09
CA ASP A 56 12.36 -0.66 14.98
C ASP A 56 12.06 -0.21 16.43
N VAL A 57 11.04 0.64 16.61
CA VAL A 57 10.60 1.15 17.92
C VAL A 57 9.56 0.23 18.55
N ILE A 58 8.62 -0.24 17.73
CA ILE A 58 7.59 -1.21 18.10
C ILE A 58 8.22 -2.58 17.90
N GLY A 59 9.09 -2.95 18.83
CA GLY A 59 9.76 -4.26 18.82
C GLY A 59 8.76 -5.35 18.48
N VAL A 60 8.92 -5.94 17.28
CA VAL A 60 8.11 -7.09 16.87
C VAL A 60 8.53 -8.25 17.75
N VAL A 61 7.81 -8.44 18.85
CA VAL A 61 7.91 -9.66 19.64
C VAL A 61 7.26 -10.75 18.79
N SER A 62 8.08 -11.58 18.15
CA SER A 62 7.67 -12.83 17.50
C SER A 62 7.25 -13.83 18.58
N ALA A 63 6.12 -13.54 19.19
CA ALA A 63 5.61 -14.33 20.28
C ALA A 63 4.88 -15.53 19.66
N GLY A 64 5.66 -16.56 19.34
CA GLY A 64 5.17 -17.82 18.78
C GLY A 64 4.15 -18.47 19.69
N ALA A 65 2.88 -18.14 19.52
CA ALA A 65 1.70 -18.90 19.90
C ALA A 65 0.43 -18.17 19.42
N ARG A 66 -0.51 -19.00 18.94
CA ARG A 66 -1.82 -18.68 18.36
C ARG A 66 -2.57 -17.48 18.99
N ASP A 67 -3.13 -16.66 18.10
CA ASP A 67 -4.40 -15.94 18.25
C ASP A 67 -4.52 -14.93 19.41
N ARG A 68 -3.56 -13.99 19.52
CA ARG A 68 -3.60 -12.89 20.51
C ARG A 68 -4.59 -11.76 20.19
N GLY A 69 -5.14 -11.75 18.98
CA GLY A 69 -6.09 -10.72 18.54
C GLY A 69 -7.48 -10.83 19.19
N ARG A 70 -7.88 -12.02 19.64
CA ARG A 70 -9.29 -12.29 20.00
C ARG A 70 -9.72 -11.69 21.34
N THR A 71 -8.82 -11.57 22.31
CA THR A 71 -9.15 -11.17 23.70
C THR A 71 -8.53 -9.84 24.12
N THR A 72 -7.72 -9.19 23.26
CA THR A 72 -7.06 -7.91 23.59
C THR A 72 -8.08 -6.78 23.84
N GLY A 73 -9.18 -6.75 23.08
CA GLY A 73 -10.24 -5.76 23.27
C GLY A 73 -10.98 -5.90 24.61
N GLU A 74 -11.24 -7.14 25.04
CA GLU A 74 -11.92 -7.43 26.31
C GLU A 74 -11.02 -7.09 27.51
N GLN A 75 -9.73 -7.47 27.43
CA GLN A 75 -8.75 -7.15 28.47
C GLN A 75 -8.53 -5.64 28.60
N PHE A 76 -8.41 -4.92 27.48
CA PHE A 76 -8.30 -3.47 27.49
C PHE A 76 -9.54 -2.80 28.09
N THR A 77 -10.73 -3.30 27.73
CA THR A 77 -12.00 -2.80 28.28
C THR A 77 -12.09 -3.02 29.79
N ALA A 78 -11.60 -4.15 30.30
CA ALA A 78 -11.55 -4.42 31.73
C ALA A 78 -10.65 -3.42 32.48
N ILE A 79 -9.44 -3.17 31.96
CA ILE A 79 -8.48 -2.21 32.55
C ILE A 79 -9.06 -0.79 32.58
N VAL A 80 -9.70 -0.35 31.48
CA VAL A 80 -10.32 0.98 31.41
C VAL A 80 -11.48 1.10 32.40
N ARG A 81 -12.31 0.06 32.54
CA ARG A 81 -13.43 0.03 33.49
C ARG A 81 -12.95 0.07 34.95
N GLU A 82 -11.90 -0.66 35.28
CA GLU A 82 -11.29 -0.63 36.62
C GLU A 82 -10.77 0.77 36.97
N LYS A 83 -10.02 1.39 36.05
CA LYS A 83 -9.49 2.74 36.23
C LYS A 83 -10.60 3.80 36.37
N ALA A 84 -11.69 3.65 35.61
CA ALA A 84 -12.85 4.53 35.72
C ALA A 84 -13.60 4.37 37.05
N ARG A 85 -13.67 3.15 37.59
CA ARG A 85 -14.26 2.89 38.92
C ARG A 85 -13.39 3.47 40.04
N ALA A 86 -12.07 3.27 39.98
CA ALA A 86 -11.12 3.86 40.94
C ALA A 86 -11.19 5.39 40.97
N ARG A 87 -11.48 6.03 39.82
CA ARG A 87 -11.67 7.48 39.72
C ARG A 87 -13.01 7.98 40.29
N ARG A 88 -14.06 7.13 40.30
CA ARG A 88 -15.38 7.46 40.87
C ARG A 88 -15.50 7.17 42.37
N ALA A 89 -14.55 6.43 42.92
CA ALA A 89 -14.48 6.12 44.35
C ALA A 89 -13.64 7.15 45.15
N ARG A 90 -13.08 8.15 44.48
CA ARG A 90 -12.52 9.38 45.07
C ARG A 90 -13.53 10.51 44.92
#